data_AF-A0A2T0N608-F1
#
_entry.id   AF-A0A2T0N608-F1
#
_cell.length_a   1.000
_cell.length_b   1.000
_cell.length_c   1.000
_cell.angle_alpha   90.00
_cell.angle_beta   90.00
_cell.angle_gamma   90.00
#
_symmetry.space_group_name_H-M   'P 1'
#
loop_
_entity.id
_entity.type
_entity.pdbx_description
1 polymer ?
#
loop_
_entity_poly.entity_id
_entity_poly.type
_entity_poly.pdbx_seq_one_letter_code
_entity_poly.pdbx_strand_id
1 'polypeptide(L)'
;MTLTTRQQEIKDEFVRVRGTWGEAWESMLRLDPGFLESYLRLSAVPWNRDRLPAKVKEFVYIAMDAAATHLYTPGIRQHVRAALGYGASAAEIMEVLQLTATLGIHACNIGVPLLLEVLEEEGLRDGPAPLDERRQELKAGFTRRRGYWHTFWDGLLELDPDLFEAYLDFSGVPWTTGVLEPKVKELIYIAFDASATHLYEPGLKLHMRNALGLGATAEEIMEVLAIVSVIGIHTVTEGAPILDEELRRVGEPNGDEPNGDGPNGDVLNGDADGGALVGDR
;
A
#
# COMPACT_ATOMS: atom_id res chain seq x y z
N MET A 1 -29.99 9.27 -8.65
CA MET A 1 -31.05 9.33 -7.61
C MET A 1 -30.65 10.30 -6.51
N THR A 2 -31.59 11.10 -5.98
CA THR A 2 -31.35 12.04 -4.88
C THR A 2 -31.02 11.30 -3.58
N LEU A 3 -30.10 11.82 -2.76
CA LEU A 3 -29.79 11.26 -1.44
C LEU A 3 -30.95 11.54 -0.46
N THR A 4 -31.18 10.63 0.48
CA THR A 4 -32.05 10.89 1.63
C THR A 4 -31.42 11.95 2.55
N THR A 5 -32.22 12.60 3.40
CA THR A 5 -31.71 13.56 4.40
C THR A 5 -30.58 12.95 5.24
N ARG A 6 -30.77 11.71 5.71
CA ARG A 6 -29.77 11.02 6.51
C ARG A 6 -28.48 10.75 5.74
N GLN A 7 -28.57 10.36 4.48
CA GLN A 7 -27.39 10.15 3.65
C GLN A 7 -26.64 11.46 3.40
N GLN A 8 -27.37 12.55 3.17
CA GLN A 8 -26.77 13.87 2.99
C GLN A 8 -26.03 14.33 4.25
N GLU A 9 -26.59 14.13 5.44
CA GLU A 9 -25.91 14.43 6.72
C GLU A 9 -24.59 13.66 6.87
N ILE A 10 -24.59 12.36 6.55
CA ILE A 10 -23.38 11.51 6.64
C ILE A 10 -22.32 11.98 5.64
N LYS A 11 -22.73 12.32 4.41
CA LYS A 11 -21.85 12.86 3.37
C LYS A 11 -21.21 14.17 3.81
N ASP A 12 -22.01 15.12 4.31
CA ASP A 12 -21.54 16.42 4.73
C ASP A 12 -20.52 16.30 5.88
N GLU A 13 -20.82 15.44 6.85
CA GLU A 13 -19.92 15.14 7.96
C GLU A 13 -18.62 14.47 7.51
N PHE A 14 -18.70 13.53 6.56
CA PHE A 14 -17.53 12.88 5.99
C PHE A 14 -16.62 13.89 5.28
N VAL A 15 -17.19 14.77 4.44
CA VAL A 15 -16.43 15.82 3.75
C VAL A 15 -15.80 16.78 4.75
N ARG A 16 -16.52 17.15 5.81
CA ARG A 16 -16.01 18.03 6.87
C ARG A 16 -14.79 17.43 7.58
N VAL A 17 -14.83 16.13 7.90
CA VAL A 17 -13.78 15.46 8.68
C VAL A 17 -12.61 15.00 7.82
N ARG A 18 -12.89 14.44 6.64
CA ARG A 18 -11.91 13.80 5.77
C ARG A 18 -11.43 14.68 4.62
N GLY A 19 -12.12 15.79 4.34
CA GLY A 19 -11.75 16.75 3.29
C GLY A 19 -11.88 16.21 1.87
N THR A 20 -12.58 15.08 1.67
CA THR A 20 -12.66 14.38 0.38
C THR A 20 -14.05 13.81 0.15
N TRP A 21 -14.42 13.69 -1.12
CA TRP A 21 -15.58 12.94 -1.57
C TRP A 21 -15.30 12.35 -2.95
N GLY A 22 -15.83 11.16 -3.23
CA GLY A 22 -15.58 10.44 -4.46
C GLY A 22 -16.63 9.37 -4.70
N GLU A 23 -16.60 8.76 -5.88
CA GLU A 23 -17.58 7.76 -6.31
C GLU A 23 -17.64 6.56 -5.37
N ALA A 24 -16.49 6.05 -4.92
CA ALA A 24 -16.42 4.97 -3.94
C ALA A 24 -17.22 5.26 -2.65
N TRP A 25 -17.10 6.47 -2.11
CA TRP A 25 -17.84 6.91 -0.92
C TRP A 25 -19.32 7.10 -1.21
N GLU A 26 -19.66 7.58 -2.41
CA GLU A 26 -21.04 7.74 -2.86
C GLU A 26 -21.74 6.37 -3.02
N SER A 27 -21.09 5.38 -3.65
CA SER A 27 -21.62 4.02 -3.76
C SER A 27 -21.77 3.37 -2.39
N MET A 28 -20.77 3.48 -1.51
CA MET A 28 -20.88 2.97 -0.13
C MET A 28 -22.02 3.63 0.65
N LEU A 29 -22.19 4.96 0.55
CA LEU A 29 -23.28 5.68 1.21
C LEU A 29 -24.67 5.22 0.74
N ARG A 30 -24.78 4.86 -0.55
CA ARG A 30 -26.03 4.37 -1.14
C ARG A 30 -26.34 2.93 -0.75
N LEU A 31 -25.32 2.08 -0.72
CA LEU A 31 -25.42 0.67 -0.39
C LEU A 31 -25.64 0.44 1.11
N ASP A 32 -24.84 1.12 1.96
CA ASP A 32 -24.95 1.02 3.42
C ASP A 32 -24.47 2.32 4.12
N PRO A 33 -25.38 3.27 4.39
CA PRO A 33 -25.01 4.50 5.11
C PRO A 33 -24.56 4.24 6.55
N GLY A 34 -25.05 3.19 7.22
CA GLY A 34 -24.68 2.85 8.59
C GLY A 34 -23.23 2.37 8.70
N PHE A 35 -22.78 1.63 7.70
CA PHE A 35 -21.38 1.22 7.59
C PHE A 35 -20.45 2.41 7.33
N LEU A 36 -20.77 3.29 6.37
CA LEU A 36 -19.97 4.49 6.11
C LEU A 36 -19.87 5.40 7.34
N GLU A 37 -20.96 5.59 8.07
CA GLU A 37 -20.93 6.35 9.33
C GLU A 37 -20.02 5.71 10.38
N SER A 38 -20.07 4.37 10.50
CA SER A 38 -19.21 3.63 11.44
C SER A 38 -17.74 3.73 11.05
N TYR A 39 -17.42 3.62 9.76
CA TYR A 39 -16.08 3.84 9.23
C TYR A 39 -15.60 5.28 9.50
N LEU A 40 -16.47 6.27 9.32
CA LEU A 40 -16.13 7.66 9.60
C LEU A 40 -15.73 7.84 11.07
N ARG A 41 -16.47 7.25 12.01
CA ARG A 41 -16.12 7.31 13.45
C ARG A 41 -14.75 6.70 13.73
N LEU A 42 -14.44 5.53 13.16
CA LEU A 42 -13.13 4.88 13.30
C LEU A 42 -12.02 5.74 12.70
N SER A 43 -12.18 6.14 11.44
CA SER A 43 -11.16 6.85 10.68
C SER A 43 -10.97 8.29 11.15
N ALA A 44 -11.92 8.89 11.86
CA ALA A 44 -11.81 10.22 12.47
C ALA A 44 -10.98 10.25 13.76
N VAL A 45 -10.71 9.10 14.40
CA VAL A 45 -10.00 9.07 15.68
C VAL A 45 -8.64 9.79 15.63
N PRO A 46 -7.77 9.55 14.62
CA PRO A 46 -6.51 10.30 14.50
C PRO A 46 -6.74 11.80 14.23
N TRP A 47 -7.83 12.19 13.58
CA TRP A 47 -8.10 13.59 13.23
C TRP A 47 -8.65 14.41 14.39
N ASN A 48 -9.30 13.76 15.35
CA ASN A 48 -9.78 14.38 16.59
C ASN A 48 -8.68 14.49 17.66
N ARG A 49 -7.50 13.95 17.39
CA ARG A 49 -6.34 13.99 18.29
C ARG A 49 -5.27 14.89 17.70
N ASP A 50 -4.70 15.73 18.54
CA ASP A 50 -3.59 16.62 18.16
C ASP A 50 -2.26 16.03 18.63
N ARG A 51 -1.91 14.83 18.11
CA ARG A 51 -0.59 14.20 18.38
C ARG A 51 0.36 14.41 17.22
N LEU A 52 -0.07 14.08 16.00
CA LEU A 52 0.68 14.34 14.79
C LEU A 52 0.12 15.55 14.03
N PRO A 53 0.99 16.41 13.45
CA PRO A 53 0.55 17.42 12.50
C PRO A 53 -0.21 16.78 11.33
N ALA A 54 -1.25 17.45 10.82
CA ALA A 54 -2.06 16.96 9.71
C ALA A 54 -1.22 16.53 8.49
N LYS A 55 -0.18 17.32 8.15
CA LYS A 55 0.78 16.97 7.09
C LYS A 55 1.48 15.62 7.32
N VAL A 56 1.87 15.31 8.55
CA VAL A 56 2.53 14.04 8.90
C VAL A 56 1.54 12.87 8.86
N LYS A 57 0.29 13.08 9.28
CA LYS A 57 -0.78 12.08 9.12
C LYS A 57 -0.96 11.68 7.65
N GLU A 58 -0.94 12.66 6.75
CA GLU A 58 -1.01 12.40 5.31
C GLU A 58 0.23 11.65 4.79
N PHE A 59 1.43 11.93 5.31
CA PHE A 59 2.62 11.15 4.96
C PHE A 59 2.50 9.67 5.37
N VAL A 60 1.91 9.38 6.54
CA VAL A 60 1.63 8.01 6.99
C VAL A 60 0.66 7.30 6.05
N TYR A 61 -0.43 7.98 5.64
CA TYR A 61 -1.35 7.44 4.64
C TYR A 61 -0.67 7.16 3.29
N ILE A 62 0.15 8.10 2.80
CA ILE A 62 0.93 7.90 1.56
C ILE A 62 1.85 6.68 1.69
N ALA A 63 2.55 6.54 2.81
CA ALA A 63 3.49 5.43 3.03
C ALA A 63 2.78 4.06 3.04
N MET A 64 1.61 3.98 3.68
CA MET A 64 0.77 2.78 3.70
C MET A 64 0.24 2.45 2.30
N ASP A 65 -0.28 3.44 1.58
CA ASP A 65 -0.87 3.25 0.25
C ASP A 65 0.15 2.98 -0.86
N ALA A 66 1.33 3.58 -0.75
CA ALA A 66 2.42 3.44 -1.72
C ALA A 66 3.35 2.24 -1.44
N ALA A 67 3.17 1.54 -0.32
CA ALA A 67 3.94 0.34 -0.02
C ALA A 67 3.78 -0.70 -1.15
N ALA A 68 4.88 -1.33 -1.57
CA ALA A 68 4.87 -2.32 -2.65
C ALA A 68 3.99 -3.55 -2.34
N THR A 69 3.68 -3.78 -1.07
CA THR A 69 2.75 -4.82 -0.59
C THR A 69 1.27 -4.42 -0.73
N HIS A 70 0.96 -3.20 -1.17
CA HIS A 70 -0.41 -2.68 -1.25
C HIS A 70 -0.70 -1.91 -2.56
N LEU A 71 0.09 -0.87 -2.87
CA LEU A 71 0.01 -0.07 -4.10
C LEU A 71 -1.39 0.47 -4.46
N TYR A 72 -2.08 1.03 -3.47
CA TYR A 72 -3.42 1.57 -3.64
C TYR A 72 -3.44 2.97 -4.26
N THR A 73 -3.40 3.02 -5.59
CA THR A 73 -3.27 4.26 -6.39
C THR A 73 -4.31 5.35 -6.07
N PRO A 74 -5.62 5.04 -5.86
CA PRO A 74 -6.60 6.06 -5.48
C PRO A 74 -6.23 6.75 -4.15
N GLY A 75 -5.80 5.98 -3.16
CA GLY A 75 -5.33 6.48 -1.87
C GLY A 75 -4.06 7.32 -1.99
N ILE A 76 -3.05 6.83 -2.72
CA ILE A 76 -1.81 7.59 -3.01
C ILE A 76 -2.17 8.97 -3.58
N ARG A 77 -3.05 9.03 -4.59
CA ARG A 77 -3.46 10.28 -5.23
C ARG A 77 -4.16 11.22 -4.25
N GLN A 78 -5.09 10.69 -3.45
CA GLN A 78 -5.84 11.46 -2.47
C GLN A 78 -4.91 12.07 -1.42
N HIS A 79 -4.06 11.24 -0.82
CA HIS A 79 -3.22 11.63 0.31
C HIS A 79 -2.05 12.52 -0.13
N VAL A 80 -1.51 12.34 -1.35
CA VAL A 80 -0.59 13.32 -1.96
C VAL A 80 -1.26 14.69 -2.11
N ARG A 81 -2.50 14.75 -2.62
CA ARG A 81 -3.23 16.02 -2.76
C ARG A 81 -3.50 16.67 -1.39
N ALA A 82 -3.90 15.88 -0.40
CA ALA A 82 -4.15 16.38 0.95
C ALA A 82 -2.86 16.88 1.63
N ALA A 83 -1.75 16.15 1.51
CA ALA A 83 -0.44 16.59 2.02
C ALA A 83 -0.02 17.93 1.40
N LEU A 84 -0.15 18.10 0.08
CA LEU A 84 0.10 19.38 -0.60
C LEU A 84 -0.81 20.50 -0.06
N GLY A 85 -2.09 20.20 0.21
CA GLY A 85 -3.03 21.12 0.84
C GLY A 85 -2.62 21.58 2.24
N TYR A 86 -1.93 20.73 3.00
CA TYR A 86 -1.31 21.08 4.29
C TYR A 86 0.11 21.67 4.15
N GLY A 87 0.51 22.06 2.94
CA GLY A 87 1.80 22.72 2.69
C GLY A 87 2.99 21.77 2.60
N ALA A 88 2.78 20.48 2.32
CA ALA A 88 3.88 19.60 1.96
C ALA A 88 4.54 20.05 0.64
N SER A 89 5.85 19.96 0.59
CA SER A 89 6.62 20.14 -0.63
C SER A 89 6.70 18.84 -1.44
N ALA A 90 6.99 18.96 -2.73
CA ALA A 90 7.27 17.81 -3.58
C ALA A 90 8.47 16.99 -3.06
N ALA A 91 9.47 17.65 -2.45
CA ALA A 91 10.63 16.99 -1.87
C ALA A 91 10.26 16.10 -0.67
N GLU A 92 9.42 16.60 0.25
CA GLU A 92 8.93 15.80 1.38
C GLU A 92 8.14 14.58 0.91
N ILE A 93 7.23 14.76 -0.07
CA ILE A 93 6.43 13.65 -0.60
C ILE A 93 7.32 12.62 -1.33
N MET A 94 8.28 13.07 -2.14
CA MET A 94 9.22 12.16 -2.80
C MET A 94 10.06 11.39 -1.78
N GLU A 95 10.45 12.02 -0.68
CA GLU A 95 11.19 11.37 0.38
C GLU A 95 10.36 10.31 1.11
N VAL A 96 9.07 10.54 1.37
CA VAL A 96 8.15 9.50 1.88
C VAL A 96 8.16 8.28 0.97
N LEU A 97 8.07 8.47 -0.35
CA LEU A 97 8.11 7.38 -1.32
C LEU A 97 9.47 6.65 -1.33
N GLN A 98 10.59 7.38 -1.21
CA GLN A 98 11.93 6.78 -1.12
C GLN A 98 12.09 5.91 0.15
N LEU A 99 11.61 6.39 1.30
CA LEU A 99 11.62 5.64 2.55
C LEU A 99 10.79 4.36 2.42
N THR A 100 9.57 4.45 1.90
CA THR A 100 8.68 3.30 1.66
C THR A 100 9.27 2.29 0.67
N ALA A 101 10.00 2.75 -0.35
CA ALA A 101 10.64 1.87 -1.34
C ALA A 101 11.73 0.96 -0.74
N THR A 102 12.23 1.26 0.46
CA THR A 102 13.21 0.39 1.14
C THR A 102 12.63 -0.94 1.62
N LEU A 103 11.29 -1.09 1.66
CA LEU A 103 10.58 -2.30 2.08
C LEU A 103 11.10 -3.56 1.38
N GLY A 104 11.52 -3.45 0.11
CA GLY A 104 12.00 -4.59 -0.69
C GLY A 104 13.20 -5.32 -0.09
N ILE A 105 14.02 -4.67 0.75
CA ILE A 105 15.18 -5.32 1.39
C ILE A 105 14.78 -6.44 2.36
N HIS A 106 13.52 -6.47 2.82
CA HIS A 106 13.06 -7.50 3.74
C HIS A 106 13.10 -8.91 3.15
N ALA A 107 13.14 -9.04 1.82
CA ALA A 107 13.48 -10.30 1.15
C ALA A 107 14.86 -10.82 1.60
N CYS A 108 15.87 -9.96 1.70
CA CYS A 108 17.19 -10.32 2.22
C CYS A 108 17.17 -10.51 3.74
N ASN A 109 16.48 -9.65 4.50
CA ASN A 109 16.45 -9.77 5.96
C ASN A 109 15.86 -11.10 6.45
N ILE A 110 14.94 -11.70 5.68
CA ILE A 110 14.39 -13.04 5.96
C ILE A 110 15.15 -14.12 5.21
N GLY A 111 15.40 -13.93 3.91
CA GLY A 111 15.96 -14.96 3.04
C GLY A 111 17.43 -15.27 3.32
N VAL A 112 18.24 -14.28 3.70
CA VAL A 112 19.67 -14.51 3.95
C VAL A 112 19.89 -15.36 5.21
N PRO A 113 19.28 -15.09 6.37
CA PRO A 113 19.38 -16.00 7.51
C PRO A 113 18.98 -17.43 7.19
N LEU A 114 17.89 -17.64 6.44
CA LEU A 114 17.44 -18.97 6.01
C LEU A 114 18.44 -19.64 5.05
N LEU A 115 19.02 -18.87 4.12
CA LEU A 115 20.06 -19.38 3.23
C LEU A 115 21.29 -19.82 4.02
N LEU A 116 21.71 -19.05 5.02
CA LEU A 116 22.85 -19.42 5.88
C LEU A 116 22.57 -20.70 6.67
N GLU A 117 21.35 -20.85 7.21
CA GLU A 117 20.90 -22.06 7.89
C GLU A 117 20.95 -23.28 6.96
N VAL A 118 20.38 -23.19 5.76
CA VAL A 118 20.43 -24.27 4.76
C VAL A 118 21.87 -24.61 4.34
N LEU A 119 22.74 -23.62 4.19
CA LEU A 119 24.14 -23.86 3.86
C LEU A 119 24.88 -24.61 4.99
N GLU A 120 24.55 -24.33 6.26
CA GLU A 120 25.09 -25.08 7.39
C GLU A 120 24.56 -26.52 7.43
N GLU A 121 23.25 -26.71 7.22
CA GLU A 121 22.60 -28.03 7.19
C GLU A 121 23.16 -28.94 6.08
N GLU A 122 23.45 -28.37 4.91
CA GLU A 122 24.02 -29.09 3.76
C GLU A 122 25.56 -29.25 3.86
N GLY A 123 26.18 -28.79 4.95
CA GLY A 123 27.64 -28.86 5.14
C GLY A 123 28.43 -27.99 4.17
N LEU A 124 27.80 -26.97 3.58
CA LEU A 124 28.40 -26.01 2.66
C LEU A 124 28.95 -24.77 3.37
N ARG A 125 28.63 -24.61 4.66
CA ARG A 125 29.13 -23.56 5.54
C ARG A 125 29.36 -24.11 6.95
N ASP A 126 30.43 -23.67 7.61
CA ASP A 126 30.76 -24.03 9.00
C ASP A 126 30.87 -22.76 9.85
N GLY A 127 29.71 -22.12 10.08
CA GLY A 127 29.60 -20.87 10.81
C GLY A 127 30.06 -19.61 10.04
N PRO A 128 29.98 -18.43 10.69
CA PRO A 128 30.30 -17.15 10.07
C PRO A 128 31.78 -16.98 9.78
N ALA A 129 32.08 -16.57 8.54
CA ALA A 129 33.44 -16.19 8.15
C ALA A 129 33.86 -14.84 8.79
N PRO A 130 35.14 -14.66 9.14
CA PRO A 130 35.66 -13.35 9.55
C PRO A 130 35.45 -12.28 8.46
N LEU A 131 35.04 -11.08 8.86
CA LEU A 131 34.89 -9.95 7.93
C LEU A 131 36.27 -9.46 7.47
N ASP A 132 36.47 -9.38 6.15
CA ASP A 132 37.60 -8.69 5.54
C ASP A 132 37.52 -7.15 5.74
N GLU A 133 38.58 -6.44 5.34
CA GLU A 133 38.66 -4.98 5.49
C GLU A 133 37.47 -4.26 4.83
N ARG A 134 37.07 -4.68 3.61
CA ARG A 134 35.94 -4.10 2.88
C ARG A 134 34.64 -4.22 3.68
N ARG A 135 34.33 -5.42 4.20
CA ARG A 135 33.11 -5.65 4.97
C ARG A 135 33.12 -4.88 6.29
N GLN A 136 34.27 -4.76 6.94
CA GLN A 136 34.41 -3.94 8.15
C GLN A 136 34.13 -2.45 7.86
N GLU A 137 34.64 -1.93 6.75
CA GLU A 137 34.39 -0.56 6.31
C GLU A 137 32.91 -0.32 5.99
N LEU A 138 32.27 -1.24 5.28
CA LEU A 138 30.83 -1.17 4.96
C LEU A 138 29.97 -1.20 6.22
N LYS A 139 30.27 -2.08 7.17
CA LYS A 139 29.60 -2.14 8.49
C LYS A 139 29.73 -0.82 9.24
N ALA A 140 30.94 -0.28 9.32
CA ALA A 140 31.18 1.01 9.96
C ALA A 140 30.48 2.16 9.24
N GLY A 141 30.44 2.13 7.91
CA GLY A 141 29.71 3.07 7.06
C GLY A 141 28.22 3.08 7.35
N PHE A 142 27.61 1.89 7.47
CA PHE A 142 26.20 1.73 7.80
C PHE A 142 25.87 2.36 9.15
N THR A 143 26.63 1.99 10.19
CA THR A 143 26.39 2.50 11.55
C THR A 143 26.50 4.02 11.61
N ARG A 144 27.47 4.63 10.90
CA ARG A 144 27.62 6.09 10.83
C ARG A 144 26.42 6.78 10.15
N ARG A 145 25.91 6.23 9.04
CA ARG A 145 24.81 6.85 8.28
C ARG A 145 23.45 6.62 8.90
N ARG A 146 23.21 5.44 9.49
CA ARG A 146 21.90 5.02 10.00
C ARG A 146 21.76 5.14 11.52
N GLY A 147 22.86 5.32 12.25
CA GLY A 147 22.83 5.49 13.70
C GLY A 147 22.62 4.19 14.50
N TYR A 148 22.55 3.03 13.84
CA TYR A 148 22.42 1.72 14.48
C TYR A 148 23.11 0.61 13.66
N TRP A 149 23.31 -0.54 14.31
CA TRP A 149 23.59 -1.81 13.64
C TRP A 149 22.63 -2.86 14.19
N HIS A 150 22.15 -3.76 13.32
CA HIS A 150 21.33 -4.90 13.71
C HIS A 150 21.92 -6.18 13.11
N THR A 151 21.84 -7.29 13.82
CA THR A 151 22.42 -8.58 13.41
C THR A 151 21.82 -9.16 12.12
N PHE A 152 20.65 -8.67 11.70
CA PHE A 152 20.03 -9.03 10.41
C PHE A 152 20.92 -8.67 9.21
N TRP A 153 21.84 -7.72 9.38
CA TRP A 153 22.79 -7.31 8.35
C TRP A 153 24.05 -8.16 8.29
N ASP A 154 24.37 -8.93 9.33
CA ASP A 154 25.62 -9.69 9.39
C ASP A 154 25.67 -10.71 8.24
N GLY A 155 24.58 -11.44 8.01
CA GLY A 155 24.51 -12.42 6.93
C GLY A 155 24.55 -11.81 5.53
N LEU A 156 23.84 -10.69 5.30
CA LEU A 156 23.86 -10.04 3.98
C LEU A 156 25.25 -9.49 3.68
N LEU A 157 25.91 -8.88 4.67
CA LEU A 157 27.28 -8.38 4.53
C LEU A 157 28.29 -9.53 4.32
N GLU A 158 28.07 -10.68 4.96
CA GLU A 158 28.89 -11.89 4.76
C GLU A 158 28.76 -12.38 3.31
N LEU A 159 27.53 -12.65 2.86
CA LEU A 159 27.27 -13.29 1.56
C LEU A 159 27.45 -12.36 0.36
N ASP A 160 26.99 -11.12 0.44
CA ASP A 160 26.94 -10.20 -0.69
C ASP A 160 27.25 -8.75 -0.28
N PRO A 161 28.53 -8.39 -0.15
CA PRO A 161 28.95 -7.03 0.20
C PRO A 161 28.61 -6.01 -0.90
N ASP A 162 28.48 -6.44 -2.17
CA ASP A 162 28.12 -5.56 -3.29
C ASP A 162 26.65 -5.11 -3.16
N LEU A 163 25.73 -6.06 -2.92
CA LEU A 163 24.33 -5.76 -2.65
C LEU A 163 24.16 -4.94 -1.36
N PHE A 164 24.92 -5.27 -0.31
CA PHE A 164 24.90 -4.51 0.94
C PHE A 164 25.30 -3.04 0.73
N GLU A 165 26.39 -2.79 0.00
CA GLU A 165 26.88 -1.45 -0.34
C GLU A 165 25.85 -0.66 -1.16
N ALA A 166 25.31 -1.28 -2.21
CA ALA A 166 24.28 -0.67 -3.06
C ALA A 166 23.00 -0.32 -2.27
N TYR A 167 22.55 -1.21 -1.38
CA TYR A 167 21.41 -0.94 -0.52
C TYR A 167 21.69 0.17 0.50
N LEU A 168 22.90 0.23 1.05
CA LEU A 168 23.33 1.28 1.96
C LEU A 168 23.32 2.66 1.28
N ASP A 169 23.71 2.74 0.00
CA ASP A 169 23.61 3.97 -0.77
C ASP A 169 22.15 4.33 -1.07
N PHE A 170 21.36 3.38 -1.57
CA PHE A 170 19.95 3.57 -1.88
C PHE A 170 19.13 4.05 -0.67
N SER A 171 19.22 3.32 0.44
CA SER A 171 18.47 3.62 1.67
C SER A 171 19.05 4.82 2.44
N GLY A 172 20.29 5.23 2.12
CA GLY A 172 20.94 6.39 2.72
C GLY A 172 20.48 7.74 2.14
N VAL A 173 19.90 7.78 0.94
CA VAL A 173 19.52 9.03 0.25
C VAL A 173 18.61 9.94 1.11
N PRO A 174 17.49 9.44 1.70
CA PRO A 174 16.66 10.27 2.59
C PRO A 174 17.43 10.80 3.80
N TRP A 175 18.40 10.05 4.32
CA TRP A 175 19.14 10.42 5.54
C TRP A 175 20.26 11.42 5.28
N THR A 176 20.80 11.49 4.07
CA THR A 176 21.91 12.39 3.72
C THR A 176 21.46 13.65 3.00
N THR A 177 20.41 13.56 2.18
CA THR A 177 19.95 14.64 1.30
C THR A 177 18.46 14.96 1.43
N GLY A 178 17.73 14.18 2.23
CA GLY A 178 16.31 14.41 2.51
C GLY A 178 16.06 15.62 3.41
N VAL A 179 14.81 16.05 3.42
CA VAL A 179 14.29 17.24 4.09
C VAL A 179 13.42 16.91 5.31
N LEU A 180 12.92 15.68 5.44
CA LEU A 180 12.13 15.26 6.58
C LEU A 180 12.98 15.19 7.86
N GLU A 181 12.37 15.54 8.98
CA GLU A 181 12.97 15.33 10.29
C GLU A 181 13.20 13.83 10.54
N PRO A 182 14.31 13.44 11.21
CA PRO A 182 14.60 12.04 11.51
C PRO A 182 13.44 11.27 12.15
N LYS A 183 12.72 11.90 13.10
CA LYS A 183 11.55 11.30 13.75
C LYS A 183 10.48 10.92 12.73
N VAL A 184 10.18 11.81 11.78
CA VAL A 184 9.16 11.55 10.74
C VAL A 184 9.61 10.40 9.84
N LYS A 185 10.89 10.32 9.46
CA LYS A 185 11.40 9.20 8.65
C LYS A 185 11.14 7.85 9.34
N GLU A 186 11.37 7.76 10.65
CA GLU A 186 11.08 6.56 11.43
C GLU A 186 9.58 6.25 11.52
N LEU A 187 8.72 7.27 11.63
CA LEU A 187 7.26 7.08 11.57
C LEU A 187 6.79 6.52 10.21
N ILE A 188 7.48 6.86 9.11
CA ILE A 188 7.20 6.29 7.78
C ILE A 188 7.59 4.81 7.71
N TYR A 189 8.74 4.43 8.27
CA TYR A 189 9.12 3.03 8.37
C TYR A 189 8.11 2.22 9.21
N ILE A 190 7.69 2.76 10.36
CA ILE A 190 6.63 2.17 11.19
C ILE A 190 5.34 2.00 10.40
N ALA A 191 4.97 2.97 9.56
CA ALA A 191 3.70 2.94 8.83
C ALA A 191 3.58 1.73 7.89
N PHE A 192 4.59 1.47 7.06
CA PHE A 192 4.51 0.32 6.14
C PHE A 192 4.79 -1.01 6.85
N ASP A 193 5.64 -1.05 7.89
CA ASP A 193 5.89 -2.27 8.66
C ASP A 193 4.67 -2.70 9.49
N ALA A 194 3.86 -1.75 9.96
CA ALA A 194 2.61 -2.02 10.65
C ALA A 194 1.42 -2.29 9.71
N SER A 195 1.58 -2.09 8.40
CA SER A 195 0.51 -2.31 7.43
C SER A 195 0.04 -3.76 7.47
N ALA A 196 -1.28 -3.98 7.45
CA ALA A 196 -1.87 -5.32 7.43
C ALA A 196 -1.44 -6.14 6.20
N THR A 197 -0.94 -5.49 5.15
CA THR A 197 -0.40 -6.15 3.95
C THR A 197 1.07 -6.58 4.09
N HIS A 198 1.74 -6.26 5.20
CA HIS A 198 3.16 -6.54 5.40
C HIS A 198 3.47 -7.12 6.79
N LEU A 199 3.07 -6.43 7.86
CA LEU A 199 3.20 -6.89 9.27
C LEU A 199 4.60 -7.41 9.65
N TYR A 200 5.64 -6.67 9.28
CA TYR A 200 7.03 -7.07 9.55
C TYR A 200 7.48 -6.66 10.95
N GLU A 201 7.22 -7.55 11.93
CA GLU A 201 7.50 -7.32 13.35
C GLU A 201 8.94 -6.88 13.67
N PRO A 202 10.01 -7.47 13.09
CA PRO A 202 11.37 -7.09 13.43
C PRO A 202 11.70 -5.63 13.08
N GLY A 203 11.31 -5.20 11.87
CA GLY A 203 11.46 -3.81 11.42
C GLY A 203 10.58 -2.87 12.24
N LEU A 204 9.32 -3.22 12.46
CA LEU A 204 8.39 -2.42 13.26
C LEU A 204 8.96 -2.12 14.65
N LYS A 205 9.46 -3.14 15.34
CA LYS A 205 10.05 -3.01 16.68
C LYS A 205 11.32 -2.15 16.68
N LEU A 206 12.17 -2.29 15.66
CA LEU A 206 13.37 -1.48 15.49
C LEU A 206 13.01 0.00 15.28
N HIS A 207 12.12 0.28 14.34
CA HIS A 207 11.75 1.65 13.98
C HIS A 207 10.95 2.35 15.08
N MET A 208 10.13 1.63 15.85
CA MET A 208 9.54 2.15 17.09
C MET A 208 10.61 2.58 18.11
N ARG A 209 11.65 1.77 18.31
CA ARG A 209 12.75 2.11 19.22
C ARG A 209 13.50 3.36 18.74
N ASN A 210 13.79 3.44 17.44
CA ASN A 210 14.47 4.59 16.86
C ASN A 210 13.62 5.86 16.99
N ALA A 211 12.33 5.80 16.67
CA ALA A 211 11.40 6.92 16.80
C ALA A 211 11.37 7.45 18.24
N LEU A 212 11.25 6.56 19.24
CA LEU A 212 11.30 6.93 20.66
C LEU A 212 12.65 7.58 21.03
N GLY A 213 13.76 7.06 20.52
CA GLY A 213 15.09 7.65 20.70
C GLY A 213 15.24 9.05 20.09
N LEU A 214 14.45 9.36 19.07
CA LEU A 214 14.36 10.68 18.42
C LEU A 214 13.28 11.58 19.04
N GLY A 215 12.70 11.18 20.17
CA GLY A 215 11.73 11.98 20.92
C GLY A 215 10.28 11.80 20.48
N ALA A 216 9.95 10.75 19.71
CA ALA A 216 8.56 10.38 19.50
C ALA A 216 7.89 9.94 20.80
N THR A 217 6.60 10.25 20.96
CA THR A 217 5.83 9.73 22.11
C THR A 217 5.11 8.43 21.76
N ALA A 218 4.70 7.68 22.78
CA ALA A 218 3.86 6.49 22.57
C ALA A 218 2.53 6.85 21.89
N GLU A 219 1.97 8.03 22.18
CA GLU A 219 0.74 8.53 21.56
C GLU A 219 0.93 8.85 20.08
N GLU A 220 2.07 9.43 19.67
CA GLU A 220 2.39 9.65 18.26
C GLU A 220 2.48 8.33 17.48
N ILE A 221 3.19 7.33 18.04
CA ILE A 221 3.30 6.00 17.43
C ILE A 221 1.93 5.31 17.37
N MET A 222 1.13 5.39 18.43
CA MET A 222 -0.23 4.84 18.44
C MET A 222 -1.14 5.54 17.42
N GLU A 223 -0.93 6.82 17.14
CA GLU A 223 -1.66 7.54 16.11
C GLU A 223 -1.27 7.06 14.70
N VAL A 224 0.00 6.75 14.45
CA VAL A 224 0.43 6.04 13.22
C VAL A 224 -0.29 4.70 13.08
N LEU A 225 -0.30 3.87 14.13
CA LEU A 225 -0.99 2.57 14.10
C LEU A 225 -2.50 2.71 13.84
N ALA A 226 -3.14 3.72 14.43
CA ALA A 226 -4.56 4.00 14.20
C ALA A 226 -4.85 4.44 12.75
N ILE A 227 -3.95 5.21 12.14
CA ILE A 227 -4.05 5.59 10.72
C ILE A 227 -3.91 4.34 9.85
N VAL A 228 -2.89 3.51 10.09
CA VAL A 228 -2.61 2.32 9.29
C VAL A 228 -3.72 1.27 9.40
N SER A 229 -4.39 1.20 10.56
CA SER A 229 -5.48 0.24 10.81
C SER A 229 -6.70 0.42 9.89
N VAL A 230 -6.87 1.57 9.24
CA VAL A 230 -8.00 1.80 8.34
C VAL A 230 -7.81 1.24 6.93
N ILE A 231 -6.64 0.67 6.61
CA ILE A 231 -6.31 0.13 5.28
C ILE A 231 -7.35 -0.86 4.73
N GLY A 232 -8.02 -1.61 5.60
CA GLY A 232 -9.04 -2.59 5.22
C GLY A 232 -10.26 -1.97 4.52
N ILE A 233 -10.48 -0.66 4.63
CA ILE A 233 -11.56 0.02 3.92
C ILE A 233 -11.41 -0.08 2.39
N HIS A 234 -10.20 -0.32 1.89
CA HIS A 234 -9.94 -0.40 0.45
C HIS A 234 -10.69 -1.56 -0.23
N THR A 235 -11.01 -2.62 0.51
CA THR A 235 -11.93 -3.67 0.02
C THR A 235 -13.27 -3.10 -0.41
N VAL A 236 -13.80 -2.14 0.34
CA VAL A 236 -15.12 -1.56 0.08
C VAL A 236 -15.03 -0.39 -0.89
N THR A 237 -13.95 0.41 -0.87
CA THR A 237 -13.81 1.50 -1.85
C THR A 237 -13.62 0.99 -3.27
N GLU A 238 -13.04 -0.21 -3.45
CA GLU A 238 -12.98 -0.88 -4.75
C GLU A 238 -14.24 -1.71 -5.03
N GLY A 239 -14.76 -2.43 -4.04
CA GLY A 239 -15.89 -3.34 -4.24
C GLY A 239 -17.26 -2.67 -4.37
N ALA A 240 -17.50 -1.56 -3.66
CA ALA A 240 -18.81 -0.90 -3.66
C ALA A 240 -19.20 -0.30 -5.03
N PRO A 241 -18.31 0.40 -5.76
CA PRO A 241 -18.60 0.83 -7.13
C PRO A 241 -18.96 -0.33 -8.05
N ILE A 242 -18.21 -1.44 -7.98
CA ILE A 242 -18.45 -2.64 -8.80
C ILE A 242 -19.83 -3.23 -8.48
N LEU A 243 -20.17 -3.37 -7.20
CA LEU A 243 -21.49 -3.85 -6.79
C LEU A 243 -22.62 -2.94 -7.30
N ASP A 244 -22.44 -1.62 -7.18
CA ASP A 244 -23.42 -0.63 -7.64
C ASP A 244 -23.58 -0.68 -9.17
N GLU A 245 -22.49 -0.84 -9.93
CA GLU A 245 -22.51 -1.04 -11.38
C GLU A 245 -23.29 -2.30 -11.79
N GLU A 246 -22.96 -3.46 -11.19
CA GLU A 246 -23.63 -4.73 -11.53
C GLU A 246 -25.11 -4.74 -11.14
N LEU A 247 -25.49 -4.09 -10.03
CA LEU A 247 -26.90 -3.94 -9.65
C LEU A 247 -27.69 -3.09 -10.66
N ARG A 248 -27.08 -2.02 -11.19
CA ARG A 248 -27.71 -1.21 -12.25
C ARG A 248 -27.86 -2.03 -13.53
N ARG A 249 -26.86 -2.82 -13.91
CA ARG A 249 -26.92 -3.70 -15.07
C ARG A 249 -28.05 -4.72 -14.99
N VAL A 250 -28.27 -5.35 -13.84
CA VAL A 250 -29.40 -6.29 -13.64
C VAL A 250 -30.75 -5.55 -13.58
N GLY A 251 -30.76 -4.29 -13.13
CA GLY A 251 -31.94 -3.44 -13.07
C GLY A 251 -32.33 -2.81 -14.40
N GLU A 252 -31.48 -2.85 -15.42
CA GLU A 252 -31.82 -2.45 -16.78
C GLU A 252 -32.66 -3.55 -17.43
N PRO A 253 -33.87 -3.24 -17.95
CA PRO A 253 -34.62 -4.22 -18.70
C PRO A 253 -33.77 -4.67 -19.89
N ASN A 254 -33.51 -5.98 -19.99
CA ASN A 254 -32.94 -6.58 -21.19
C ASN A 254 -33.59 -5.92 -22.41
N GLY A 255 -32.81 -5.16 -23.19
CA GLY A 255 -33.29 -4.69 -24.48
C GLY A 255 -33.70 -5.92 -25.26
N ASP A 256 -35.00 -6.10 -25.47
CA ASP A 256 -35.57 -7.15 -26.30
C ASP A 256 -34.75 -7.22 -27.59
N GLU A 257 -34.07 -8.35 -27.81
CA GLU A 257 -33.88 -8.80 -29.19
C GLU A 257 -35.29 -8.93 -29.79
N PRO A 258 -35.59 -8.29 -30.92
CA PRO A 258 -36.90 -8.43 -31.52
C PRO A 258 -37.02 -9.85 -32.09
N ASN A 259 -37.71 -10.71 -31.33
CA ASN A 259 -38.40 -11.88 -31.88
C ASN A 259 -39.46 -11.38 -32.87
N GLY A 260 -39.08 -11.29 -34.15
CA GLY A 260 -39.99 -11.07 -35.26
C GLY A 260 -40.24 -12.38 -36.00
N ASP A 261 -41.27 -13.11 -35.61
CA ASP A 261 -41.75 -14.28 -36.35
C ASP A 261 -42.94 -13.89 -37.27
N GLY A 262 -42.71 -13.97 -38.59
CA GLY A 262 -43.66 -14.26 -39.68
C GLY A 262 -44.46 -13.13 -40.36
N PRO A 263 -45.09 -13.35 -41.56
CA PRO A 263 -45.05 -14.52 -42.45
C PRO A 263 -44.91 -14.26 -43.99
N ASN A 264 -44.65 -15.34 -44.73
CA ASN A 264 -44.94 -15.64 -46.15
C ASN A 264 -44.21 -14.95 -47.33
N GLY A 265 -43.66 -15.80 -48.20
CA GLY A 265 -43.30 -15.47 -49.59
C GLY A 265 -42.58 -16.62 -50.29
N ASP A 266 -43.33 -17.65 -50.72
CA ASP A 266 -42.89 -18.67 -51.66
C ASP A 266 -42.18 -18.07 -52.89
N VAL A 267 -40.99 -18.55 -53.24
CA VAL A 267 -40.60 -18.81 -54.64
C VAL A 267 -39.73 -20.06 -54.72
N LEU A 268 -40.16 -20.92 -55.64
CA LEU A 268 -39.69 -22.25 -55.98
C LEU A 268 -38.33 -22.28 -56.71
N ASN A 269 -37.75 -23.49 -56.64
CA ASN A 269 -36.98 -24.22 -57.66
C ASN A 269 -35.50 -23.88 -57.92
N GLY A 270 -34.69 -24.95 -57.87
CA GLY A 270 -33.40 -25.04 -58.55
C GLY A 270 -32.55 -26.21 -58.08
N ASP A 271 -32.90 -27.44 -58.45
CA ASP A 271 -32.03 -28.61 -58.38
C ASP A 271 -30.68 -28.36 -59.08
N ALA A 272 -29.58 -28.87 -58.52
CA ALA A 272 -28.64 -29.79 -59.19
C ALA A 272 -27.33 -29.96 -58.40
N ASP A 273 -27.19 -31.16 -57.83
CA ASP A 273 -26.12 -32.12 -58.14
C ASP A 273 -24.64 -31.80 -57.84
N GLY A 274 -23.99 -32.78 -57.20
CA GLY A 274 -22.60 -33.13 -57.49
C GLY A 274 -21.55 -32.85 -56.41
N GLY A 275 -21.05 -33.91 -55.76
CA GLY A 275 -19.62 -34.02 -55.44
C GLY A 275 -19.25 -34.32 -53.99
N ALA A 276 -19.07 -35.61 -53.70
CA ALA A 276 -18.30 -36.10 -52.56
C ALA A 276 -16.81 -35.68 -52.66
N LEU A 277 -16.11 -35.64 -51.52
CA LEU A 277 -14.79 -36.25 -51.21
C LEU A 277 -14.25 -35.63 -49.89
N VAL A 278 -14.25 -36.39 -48.78
CA VAL A 278 -13.08 -37.04 -48.14
C VAL A 278 -12.10 -36.10 -47.42
N GLY A 279 -11.88 -36.35 -46.12
CA GLY A 279 -10.53 -36.39 -45.55
C GLY A 279 -10.30 -35.65 -44.23
N ASP A 280 -10.15 -36.43 -43.15
CA ASP A 280 -9.56 -36.05 -41.86
C ASP A 280 -8.25 -35.24 -41.98
N ARG A 281 -8.09 -34.28 -41.06
CA ARG A 281 -6.97 -34.19 -40.10
C ARG A 281 -7.28 -33.21 -38.98
#